data_AF-E6PZR6-F1
#
_entry.id   AF-E6PZR6-F1
#
_cell.length_a   1.000
_cell.length_b   1.000
_cell.length_c   1.000
_cell.angle_alpha   90.00
_cell.angle_beta   90.00
_cell.angle_gamma   90.00
#
_symmetry.space_group_name_H-M   'P 1'
#
loop_
_entity.id
_entity.type
_entity.pdbx_description
1 polymer ?
#
loop_
_entity_poly.entity_id
_entity_poly.type
_entity_poly.pdbx_seq_one_letter_code
_entity_poly.pdbx_strand_id
1 'polypeptide(L)'
;MQWLMLQQQEAKDFVIATGEQHSVREFVSIAAEMLGLKLTWQGHGVEEKALDEKGNVVVAIDPAYFRPTEVETLLGDATRARVELGWTPRTSFLELVREMVDSDLESAERDALVRKHGYSAYNVRET
;
A
#
# COMPACT_ATOMS: atom_id res chain seq x y z
N MET A 1 -12.48 -15.26 3.78
CA MET A 1 -13.26 -15.04 5.02
C MET A 1 -14.64 -14.45 4.75
N GLN A 2 -14.85 -13.57 3.76
CA GLN A 2 -16.21 -13.16 3.32
C GLN A 2 -17.17 -14.36 3.14
N TRP A 3 -16.64 -15.47 2.62
CA TRP A 3 -17.33 -16.77 2.55
C TRP A 3 -17.86 -17.29 3.90
N LEU A 4 -17.12 -17.16 5.02
CA LEU A 4 -17.53 -17.64 6.36
C LEU A 4 -18.77 -16.91 6.88
N MET A 5 -18.94 -15.63 6.55
CA MET A 5 -20.13 -14.85 6.93
C MET A 5 -21.40 -15.43 6.29
N LEU A 6 -21.29 -16.00 5.08
CA LEU A 6 -22.40 -16.63 4.37
C LEU A 6 -22.75 -18.03 4.90
N GLN A 7 -21.91 -18.61 5.77
CA GLN A 7 -22.17 -19.94 6.35
C GLN A 7 -22.91 -19.87 7.69
N GLN A 8 -23.22 -18.65 8.18
CA GLN A 8 -23.89 -18.45 9.46
C GLN A 8 -25.40 -18.71 9.33
N GLN A 9 -26.04 -19.12 10.42
CA GLN A 9 -27.49 -19.36 10.45
C GLN A 9 -28.31 -18.07 10.30
N GLU A 10 -27.79 -16.95 10.81
CA GLU A 10 -28.44 -15.64 10.76
C GLU A 10 -27.51 -14.61 10.12
N ALA A 11 -28.09 -13.73 9.30
CA ALA A 11 -27.37 -12.62 8.69
C ALA A 11 -26.98 -11.58 9.75
N LYS A 12 -25.71 -11.20 9.75
CA LYS A 12 -25.12 -10.24 10.69
C LYS A 12 -24.04 -9.43 9.99
N ASP A 13 -23.87 -8.20 10.47
CA ASP A 13 -22.81 -7.31 10.02
C ASP A 13 -21.57 -7.43 10.89
N PHE A 14 -20.41 -7.47 10.24
CA PHE A 14 -19.11 -7.63 10.89
C PHE A 14 -18.10 -6.61 10.34
N VAL A 15 -17.34 -5.99 11.25
CA VAL A 15 -16.13 -5.23 10.90
C VAL A 15 -14.97 -6.21 10.74
N ILE A 16 -14.23 -6.06 9.64
CA ILE A 16 -13.08 -6.88 9.29
C ILE A 16 -11.89 -5.95 9.11
N ALA A 17 -10.96 -5.96 10.07
CA ALA A 17 -9.83 -5.04 10.09
C ALA A 17 -8.74 -5.58 11.02
N THR A 18 -7.47 -5.43 10.65
CA THR A 18 -6.30 -5.89 11.42
C THR A 18 -6.26 -5.32 12.85
N GLY A 19 -6.83 -4.12 13.05
CA GLY A 19 -6.67 -3.35 14.28
C GLY A 19 -5.35 -2.57 14.32
N GLU A 20 -4.64 -2.51 13.20
CA GLU A 20 -3.42 -1.71 13.00
C GLU A 20 -3.72 -0.54 12.05
N GLN A 21 -3.02 0.57 12.23
CA GLN A 21 -3.06 1.72 11.33
C GLN A 21 -1.65 2.15 10.97
N HIS A 22 -1.44 2.54 9.72
CA HIS A 22 -0.17 3.02 9.18
C HIS A 22 -0.41 4.27 8.35
N SER A 23 0.58 5.16 8.33
CA SER A 23 0.50 6.36 7.49
C SER A 23 0.91 6.07 6.05
N VAL A 24 0.47 6.90 5.10
CA VAL A 24 0.95 6.83 3.70
C VAL A 24 2.47 6.98 3.62
N ARG A 25 3.05 7.88 4.44
CA ARG A 25 4.50 8.07 4.54
C ARG A 25 5.24 6.79 4.96
N GLU A 26 4.69 6.08 5.94
CA GLU A 26 5.26 4.83 6.44
C GLU A 26 5.22 3.75 5.36
N PHE A 27 4.09 3.60 4.66
CA PHE A 27 3.95 2.67 3.53
C PHE A 27 5.02 2.93 2.46
N VAL A 28 5.16 4.19 2.03
CA VAL A 28 6.17 4.61 1.04
C VAL A 28 7.59 4.31 1.52
N SER A 29 7.89 4.60 2.79
CA SER A 29 9.23 4.42 3.34
C SER A 29 9.63 2.93 3.41
N ILE A 30 8.69 2.07 3.83
CA ILE A 30 8.92 0.61 3.89
C ILE A 30 9.07 0.03 2.49
N ALA A 31 8.20 0.41 1.55
CA ALA A 31 8.28 -0.06 0.17
C ALA A 31 9.62 0.34 -0.48
N ALA A 32 10.07 1.57 -0.25
CA ALA A 32 11.37 2.04 -0.74
C ALA A 32 12.54 1.27 -0.11
N GLU A 33 12.50 1.03 1.21
CA GLU A 33 13.53 0.25 1.91
C GLU A 33 13.64 -1.18 1.36
N MET A 34 12.51 -1.83 1.03
CA MET A 34 12.50 -3.16 0.42
C MET A 34 13.18 -3.20 -0.96
N LEU A 35 13.17 -2.08 -1.68
CA LEU A 35 13.88 -1.90 -2.95
C LEU A 35 15.33 -1.41 -2.78
N GLY A 36 15.83 -1.33 -1.54
CA GLY A 36 17.16 -0.79 -1.24
C GLY A 36 17.27 0.72 -1.44
N LEU A 37 16.15 1.44 -1.45
CA LEU A 37 16.09 2.90 -1.59
C LEU A 37 15.88 3.55 -0.21
N LYS A 38 16.96 4.06 0.37
CA LYS A 38 16.86 4.84 1.60
C LYS A 38 16.37 6.26 1.30
N LEU A 39 15.21 6.61 1.85
CA LEU A 39 14.60 7.93 1.65
C LEU A 39 14.84 8.89 2.81
N THR A 40 15.08 10.15 2.48
CA THR A 40 15.12 11.27 3.44
C THR A 40 13.99 12.24 3.12
N TRP A 41 13.10 12.47 4.08
CA TRP A 41 11.98 13.41 3.96
C TRP A 41 12.42 14.84 4.31
N GLN A 42 12.09 15.81 3.46
CA GLN A 42 12.41 17.22 3.66
C GLN A 42 11.24 18.10 3.23
N GLY A 43 11.03 19.22 3.94
CA GLY A 43 9.89 20.11 3.70
C GLY A 43 8.69 19.80 4.59
N HIS A 44 7.56 20.42 4.28
CA HIS A 44 6.30 20.24 5.00
C HIS A 44 5.10 20.55 4.09
N GLY A 45 3.94 19.96 4.40
CA GLY A 45 2.73 20.16 3.61
C GLY A 45 2.97 19.81 2.14
N VAL A 46 2.47 20.63 1.22
CA VAL A 46 2.61 20.40 -0.23
C VAL A 46 4.06 20.50 -0.75
N GLU A 47 4.95 21.13 0.00
CA GLU A 47 6.36 21.27 -0.37
C GLU A 47 7.23 20.10 0.10
N GLU A 48 6.64 19.14 0.83
CA GLU A 48 7.37 17.97 1.30
C GLU A 48 7.74 17.01 0.16
N LYS A 49 8.98 16.51 0.22
CA LYS A 49 9.57 15.60 -0.76
C LYS A 49 10.38 14.51 -0.06
N ALA A 50 10.46 13.34 -0.68
CA ALA A 50 11.38 12.29 -0.29
C ALA A 50 12.53 12.21 -1.31
N LEU A 51 13.77 12.27 -0.82
CA LEU A 51 14.97 12.20 -1.62
C LEU A 51 15.71 10.89 -1.40
N ASP A 52 16.30 10.31 -2.44
CA ASP A 52 17.26 9.21 -2.31
C ASP A 52 18.63 9.69 -1.79
N GLU A 53 19.55 8.75 -1.55
CA GLU A 53 20.91 9.06 -1.08
C GLU A 53 21.74 9.91 -2.07
N LYS A 54 21.31 9.99 -3.34
CA LYS A 54 21.96 10.79 -4.38
C LYS A 54 21.35 12.19 -4.50
N GLY A 55 20.30 12.48 -3.72
CA GLY A 55 19.57 13.74 -3.77
C GLY A 55 18.53 13.82 -4.89
N ASN A 56 18.18 12.71 -5.54
CA ASN A 56 17.08 12.68 -6.50
C ASN A 56 15.75 12.69 -5.76
N VAL A 57 14.78 13.46 -6.25
CA VAL A 57 13.41 13.44 -5.73
C VAL A 57 12.72 12.16 -6.20
N VAL A 58 12.38 11.29 -5.26
CA VAL A 58 11.65 10.03 -5.50
C VAL A 58 10.15 10.21 -5.28
N VAL A 59 9.77 11.02 -4.29
CA VAL A 59 8.36 11.31 -3.98
C VAL A 59 8.18 12.81 -3.80
N ALA A 60 7.10 13.34 -4.36
CA ALA A 60 6.64 14.70 -4.19
C ALA A 60 5.11 14.71 -4.05
N ILE A 61 4.57 15.78 -3.45
CA ILE A 61 3.13 15.92 -3.22
C ILE A 61 2.51 16.75 -4.34
N ASP A 62 1.48 16.22 -4.97
CA ASP A 62 0.64 16.94 -5.91
C ASP A 62 -0.75 17.17 -5.27
N PRO A 63 -1.15 18.44 -5.03
CA PRO A 63 -2.45 18.79 -4.48
C PRO A 63 -3.64 18.27 -5.30
N ALA A 64 -3.45 17.90 -6.57
CA ALA A 64 -4.49 17.31 -7.40
C ALA A 64 -5.03 15.99 -6.81
N TYR A 65 -4.24 15.26 -6.01
CA TYR A 65 -4.67 14.04 -5.34
C TYR A 65 -5.40 14.27 -4.00
N PHE A 66 -5.50 15.53 -3.53
CA PHE A 66 -6.24 15.82 -2.30
C PHE A 66 -7.74 15.71 -2.51
N ARG A 67 -8.42 15.07 -1.56
CA ARG A 67 -9.88 14.94 -1.60
C ARG A 67 -10.51 16.21 -1.02
N PRO A 68 -11.60 16.73 -1.60
CA PRO A 68 -12.35 17.86 -1.02
C PRO A 68 -12.86 17.60 0.40
N THR A 69 -13.02 16.32 0.76
CA THR A 69 -13.36 15.88 2.11
C THR A 69 -12.49 14.69 2.43
N GLU A 70 -11.56 14.87 3.36
CA GLU A 70 -10.58 13.86 3.70
C GLU A 70 -11.09 12.93 4.81
N VAL A 71 -10.64 11.68 4.78
CA VAL A 71 -10.82 10.75 5.88
C VAL A 71 -9.46 10.57 6.54
N GLU A 72 -9.23 11.29 7.63
CA GLU A 72 -7.88 11.37 8.23
C GLU A 72 -7.41 10.07 8.87
N THR A 73 -8.32 9.27 9.43
CA THR A 73 -7.97 7.99 10.05
C THR A 73 -9.09 6.97 9.95
N LEU A 74 -8.69 5.73 9.73
CA LEU A 74 -9.56 4.56 9.80
C LEU A 74 -8.84 3.49 10.62
N LEU A 75 -9.44 3.12 11.76
CA LEU A 75 -8.96 2.05 12.62
C LEU A 75 -10.16 1.17 13.01
N GLY A 76 -10.18 -0.05 12.48
CA GLY A 76 -11.32 -0.95 12.69
C GLY A 76 -11.15 -1.85 13.91
N ASP A 77 -12.20 -1.98 14.73
CA ASP A 77 -12.29 -3.01 15.76
C ASP A 77 -13.07 -4.23 15.27
N ALA A 78 -12.35 -5.31 15.02
CA ALA A 78 -12.91 -6.58 14.57
C ALA A 78 -13.19 -7.59 15.71
N THR A 79 -13.34 -7.14 16.97
CA THR A 79 -13.61 -8.00 18.14
C THR A 79 -14.76 -8.97 17.89
N ARG A 80 -15.88 -8.49 17.32
CA ARG A 80 -17.04 -9.33 17.02
C ARG A 80 -16.71 -10.46 16.03
N ALA A 81 -15.97 -10.16 14.97
CA ALA A 81 -15.56 -11.15 13.98
C ALA A 81 -14.58 -12.17 14.57
N ARG A 82 -13.67 -11.74 15.47
CA ARG A 82 -12.78 -12.66 16.18
C ARG A 82 -13.55 -13.66 17.03
N VAL A 83 -14.51 -13.18 17.82
CA VAL A 83 -15.29 -14.00 18.76
C VAL A 83 -16.26 -14.92 18.03
N GLU A 84 -17.06 -14.41 17.10
CA GLU A 84 -18.14 -15.19 16.46
C GLU A 84 -17.66 -16.02 15.26
N LEU A 85 -16.63 -15.56 14.52
CA LEU A 85 -16.17 -16.21 13.29
C LEU A 85 -14.77 -16.82 13.41
N GLY A 86 -14.09 -16.68 14.56
CA GLY A 86 -12.69 -17.08 14.73
C GLY A 86 -11.74 -16.30 13.83
N TRP A 87 -12.13 -15.11 13.37
CA TRP A 87 -11.35 -14.32 12.43
C TRP A 87 -10.05 -13.84 13.09
N THR A 88 -8.94 -13.88 12.35
CA THR A 88 -7.67 -13.26 12.72
C THR A 88 -6.89 -12.98 11.43
N PRO A 89 -6.23 -11.81 11.27
CA PRO A 89 -5.40 -11.56 10.12
C PRO A 89 -4.22 -12.55 10.12
N ARG A 90 -3.91 -13.10 8.93
CA ARG A 90 -2.80 -14.05 8.76
C ARG A 90 -1.61 -13.46 8.03
N THR A 91 -1.82 -12.34 7.34
CA THR A 91 -0.80 -11.57 6.65
C THR A 91 -0.63 -10.26 7.40
N SER A 92 0.58 -9.99 7.85
CA SER A 92 0.95 -8.74 8.48
C SER A 92 1.07 -7.60 7.46
N PHE A 93 1.09 -6.37 7.94
CA PHE A 93 1.32 -5.20 7.08
C PHE A 93 2.63 -5.30 6.29
N LEU A 94 3.73 -5.70 6.93
CA LEU A 94 5.03 -5.82 6.27
C LEU A 94 5.07 -6.94 5.22
N GLU A 95 4.38 -8.06 5.46
CA GLU A 95 4.28 -9.13 4.47
C GLU A 95 3.47 -8.69 3.26
N LEU A 96 2.37 -7.96 3.46
CA LEU A 96 1.57 -7.41 2.38
C LEU A 96 2.38 -6.44 1.52
N VAL A 97 3.08 -5.48 2.15
CA VAL A 97 3.91 -4.51 1.40
C VAL A 97 4.99 -5.23 0.60
N ARG A 98 5.64 -6.25 1.19
CA ARG A 98 6.66 -7.06 0.49
C ARG A 98 6.09 -7.77 -0.72
N GLU A 99 4.96 -8.46 -0.57
CA GLU A 99 4.31 -9.18 -1.67
C GLU A 99 3.97 -8.25 -2.84
N MET A 100 3.47 -7.03 -2.54
CA MET A 100 3.18 -6.02 -3.54
C MET A 100 4.45 -5.53 -4.26
N VAL A 101 5.49 -5.18 -3.50
CA VAL A 101 6.77 -4.67 -4.04
C VAL A 101 7.44 -5.71 -4.94
N ASP A 102 7.51 -6.96 -4.48
CA ASP A 102 8.13 -8.06 -5.24
C ASP A 102 7.39 -8.28 -6.58
N SER A 103 6.05 -8.31 -6.54
CA SER A 103 5.22 -8.48 -7.74
C SER A 103 5.38 -7.33 -8.75
N ASP A 104 5.43 -6.08 -8.29
CA ASP A 104 5.62 -4.92 -9.15
C ASP A 104 7.05 -4.85 -9.71
N LEU A 105 8.05 -5.24 -8.92
CA LEU A 105 9.44 -5.32 -9.38
C LEU A 105 9.58 -6.37 -10.50
N GLU A 106 9.06 -7.58 -10.31
CA GLU A 106 9.06 -8.62 -11.36
C GLU A 106 8.37 -8.13 -12.65
N SER A 107 7.27 -7.39 -12.51
CA SER A 107 6.56 -6.80 -13.64
C SER A 107 7.39 -5.74 -14.36
N ALA A 108 8.07 -4.87 -13.63
CA ALA A 108 8.95 -3.84 -14.17
C ALA A 108 10.20 -4.44 -14.86
N GLU A 109 10.78 -5.49 -14.29
CA GLU A 109 11.93 -6.20 -14.87
C GLU A 109 11.58 -6.86 -16.21
N ARG A 110 10.40 -7.47 -16.30
CA ARG A 110 9.87 -8.03 -17.55
C ARG A 110 9.73 -6.95 -18.62
N ASP A 111 9.17 -5.79 -18.29
CA ASP A 111 9.05 -4.67 -19.22
C ASP A 111 10.41 -4.12 -19.67
N ALA A 112 11.35 -3.99 -18.72
CA ALA A 112 12.72 -3.56 -19.01
C ALA A 112 13.43 -4.54 -19.94
N LEU A 113 13.22 -5.85 -19.77
CA LEU A 113 13.76 -6.89 -20.62
C LEU A 113 13.23 -6.78 -22.06
N VAL A 114 11.91 -6.61 -22.22
CA VAL A 114 11.26 -6.43 -23.53
C VAL A 114 11.84 -5.22 -24.27
N ARG A 115 11.94 -4.07 -23.58
CA ARG A 115 12.53 -2.84 -24.13
C ARG A 115 14.01 -3.01 -24.51
N LYS A 116 14.79 -3.68 -23.66
CA LYS A 116 16.22 -3.96 -23.91
C LYS A 116 16.44 -4.76 -25.19
N HIS A 117 15.48 -5.58 -25.60
CA HIS A 117 15.54 -6.38 -26.84
C HIS A 117 14.86 -5.69 -28.04
N GLY A 118 14.54 -4.40 -27.94
CA GLY A 118 14.01 -3.61 -29.06
C GLY A 118 12.51 -3.70 -29.29
N TYR A 119 11.77 -4.33 -28.36
CA TYR A 119 10.32 -4.43 -28.42
C TYR A 119 9.65 -3.33 -27.59
N SER A 120 8.41 -2.98 -27.95
CA SER A 120 7.61 -2.04 -27.16
C SER A 120 7.00 -2.74 -25.96
N ALA A 121 7.12 -2.13 -24.78
CA ALA A 121 6.38 -2.51 -23.57
C ALA A 121 5.43 -1.36 -23.21
N TYR A 122 4.14 -1.66 -23.11
CA TYR A 122 3.09 -0.67 -22.83
C TYR A 122 3.21 -0.18 -21.39
N ASN A 123 3.54 1.11 -21.22
CA ASN A 123 3.60 1.75 -19.92
C ASN A 123 2.35 2.62 -19.73
N VAL A 124 1.31 2.06 -19.13
CA VAL A 124 0.08 2.80 -18.83
C VAL A 124 0.34 3.67 -17.60
N ARG A 125 0.04 4.96 -17.71
CA ARG A 125 0.08 5.90 -16.58
C ARG A 125 -1.33 6.27 -16.19
N GLU A 126 -1.54 6.49 -14.90
CA GLU A 126 -2.74 7.17 -14.45
C GLU A 126 -2.83 8.58 -15.07
N THR A 127 -4.05 9.02 -15.34
CA THR A 127 -4.37 10.29 -15.99
C THR A 127 -4.78 11.34 -14.98
#